data_AF-A0A915HZS4-F1
#
_entry.id   AF-A0A915HZS4-F1
#
_cell.length_a   1.000
_cell.length_b   1.000
_cell.length_c   1.000
_cell.angle_alpha   90.00
_cell.angle_beta   90.00
_cell.angle_gamma   90.00
#
_symmetry.space_group_name_H-M   'P 1'
#
loop_
_entity.id
_entity.type
_entity.pdbx_description
1 polymer ?
#
loop_
_entity_poly.entity_id
_entity_poly.type
_entity_poly.pdbx_seq_one_letter_code
_entity_poly.pdbx_strand_id
1 'polypeptide(L)' 'MGYSFGLLIFGLYQDYLIKTLVYLTLEPFDFSSVDASQDRVTVEWLVAKGNVFAKEWFQDDGAIVRRRNIPVQYNT' A
#
# COMPACT_ATOMS: atom_id res chain seq x y z
N MET A 1 1.48 -7.37 -22.43
CA MET A 1 1.16 -8.20 -21.24
C MET A 1 1.44 -7.35 -20.03
N GLY A 2 0.46 -7.14 -19.15
CA GLY A 2 0.69 -6.47 -17.87
C GLY A 2 1.39 -7.40 -16.88
N TYR A 3 2.15 -6.83 -15.95
CA TYR A 3 2.77 -7.59 -14.87
C TYR A 3 1.97 -7.37 -13.58
N SER A 4 1.73 -8.43 -12.82
CA SER A 4 1.11 -8.31 -11.51
C SER A 4 2.04 -8.87 -10.43
N PHE A 5 2.17 -8.17 -9.32
CA PHE A 5 2.86 -8.69 -8.14
C PHE A 5 1.97 -8.60 -6.90
N GLY A 6 2.12 -9.57 -6.01
CA GLY A 6 1.36 -9.66 -4.77
C GLY A 6 2.09 -8.96 -3.63
N LEU A 7 1.41 -8.04 -2.95
CA LEU A 7 1.83 -7.48 -1.67
C LEU A 7 1.00 -8.11 -0.55
N LEU A 8 1.65 -8.89 0.31
CA LEU A 8 1.01 -9.46 1.50
C LEU A 8 1.11 -8.46 2.66
N ILE A 9 -0.04 -8.01 3.15
CA ILE A 9 -0.15 -7.10 4.29
C ILE A 9 -0.64 -7.89 5.51
N PHE A 10 0.08 -7.73 6.62
CA PHE A 10 -0.27 -8.30 7.92
C PHE A 10 -0.78 -7.19 8.83
N GLY A 11 -1.95 -7.41 9.42
CA GLY A 11 -2.53 -6.54 10.45
C GLY A 11 -2.80 -7.34 11.72
N LEU A 12 -2.84 -6.67 12.86
CA LEU A 12 -3.34 -7.24 14.11
C LEU A 12 -4.68 -6.59 14.44
N TYR A 13 -5.67 -7.41 14.79
CA TYR A 13 -6.94 -6.96 15.32
C TYR A 13 -7.25 -7.77 16.57
N GLN A 14 -7.23 -7.10 17.73
CA GLN A 14 -7.24 -7.78 19.03
C GLN A 14 -6.12 -8.84 19.07
N ASP A 15 -6.44 -10.09 19.36
CA ASP A 15 -5.48 -11.21 19.41
C ASP A 15 -5.35 -11.97 18.06
N TYR A 16 -5.97 -11.46 17.00
CA TYR A 16 -5.98 -12.10 15.68
C TYR A 16 -5.00 -11.47 14.70
N LEU A 17 -4.24 -12.32 14.01
CA LEU A 17 -3.47 -11.95 12.83
C LEU A 17 -4.38 -11.92 11.60
N ILE A 18 -4.60 -10.74 11.05
CA ILE A 18 -5.28 -10.53 9.77
C ILE A 18 -4.23 -10.54 8.66
N LYS A 19 -4.53 -11.25 7.57
CA LYS A 19 -3.71 -11.28 6.36
C LYS A 19 -4.55 -10.84 5.18
N THR A 20 -4.06 -9.87 4.43
CA THR A 20 -4.68 -9.41 3.19
C THR A 20 -3.66 -9.47 2.07
N LEU A 21 -4.04 -10.07 0.94
CA LEU A 21 -3.22 -10.06 -0.26
C LEU A 21 -3.73 -8.99 -1.21
N VAL A 22 -2.88 -8.01 -1.51
CA VAL A 22 -3.15 -6.94 -2.47
C VAL A 22 -2.42 -7.27 -3.75
N TYR A 23 -3.13 -7.35 -4.87
CA TYR A 23 -2.52 -7.50 -6.19
C TYR A 23 -2.32 -6.12 -6.81
N LEU A 24 -1.09 -5.82 -7.17
CA LEU A 24 -0.72 -4.62 -7.89
C LEU A 24 -0.48 -5.00 -9.34
N THR A 25 -1.21 -4.39 -10.26
CA THR A 25 -1.10 -4.64 -11.70
C THR A 25 -0.51 -3.41 -12.37
N LEU A 26 0.48 -3.65 -13.22
CA LEU A 26 1.19 -2.67 -14.00
C LEU A 26 0.76 -2.78 -15.46
N GLU A 27 0.16 -1.71 -15.97
CA GLU A 27 -0.19 -1.59 -17.38
C GLU A 27 1.07 -1.48 -18.26
N PRO A 28 1.03 -1.97 -19.51
CA PRO A 28 2.16 -1.81 -20.43
C PRO A 28 2.49 -0.33 -20.68
N PHE A 29 3.77 0.01 -20.62
CA PHE A 29 4.27 1.35 -20.92
C PHE A 29 5.67 1.29 -21.56
N ASP A 30 6.08 2.38 -22.20
CA ASP A 30 7.44 2.53 -22.73
C ASP A 30 8.37 3.07 -21.63
N PHE A 31 9.18 2.18 -21.06
CA PHE A 31 10.12 2.50 -19.99
C PHE A 31 11.17 3.56 -20.38
N SER A 32 11.50 3.69 -21.66
CA SER A 32 12.46 4.70 -22.13
C SER A 32 11.87 6.11 -22.18
N SER A 33 10.54 6.21 -22.13
CA SER A 33 9.80 7.47 -22.29
C SER A 33 9.37 8.11 -20.97
N VAL A 34 9.57 7.42 -19.83
CA VAL A 34 9.12 7.87 -18.51
C VAL A 34 10.22 7.76 -17.45
N ASP A 35 10.25 8.72 -16.52
CA ASP A 35 11.07 8.58 -15.31
C ASP A 35 10.31 7.75 -14.27
N ALA A 36 10.58 6.44 -14.26
CA ALA A 36 10.00 5.50 -13.31
C ALA A 36 10.87 5.33 -12.03
N SER A 37 11.93 6.12 -11.86
CA SER A 37 12.89 5.94 -10.76
C SER A 37 12.34 6.24 -9.37
N GLN A 38 11.23 6.98 -9.31
CA GLN A 38 10.59 7.43 -8.07
C GLN A 38 9.33 6.62 -7.71
N ASP A 39 9.02 5.59 -8.48
CA ASP A 39 7.83 4.79 -8.27
C ASP A 39 7.90 4.05 -6.93
N ARG A 40 6.81 4.15 -6.17
CA ARG A 40 6.66 3.48 -4.87
C ARG A 40 5.21 3.19 -4.56
N VAL A 41 5.01 2.10 -3.83
CA VAL A 41 3.76 1.83 -3.14
C VAL A 41 3.88 2.36 -1.72
N THR A 42 2.91 3.15 -1.29
CA THR A 42 2.85 3.63 0.09
C THR A 42 1.69 2.95 0.80
N VAL A 43 1.98 2.26 1.90
CA VAL A 43 0.95 1.72 2.79
C VAL A 43 0.90 2.60 4.03
N GLU A 44 -0.29 3.13 4.32
CA GLU A 44 -0.55 3.91 5.53
C GLU A 44 -1.58 3.19 6.39
N TRP A 45 -1.37 3.23 7.70
CA TRP A 45 -2.28 2.60 8.64
C TRP A 45 -2.30 3.34 9.98
N LEU A 46 -3.43 3.22 10.67
CA LEU A 46 -3.63 3.71 12.03
C LEU A 46 -4.55 2.73 12.77
N VAL A 47 -4.71 2.91 14.08
CA VAL A 47 -5.60 2.06 14.88
C VAL A 47 -7.06 2.32 14.50
N ALA A 48 -7.78 1.30 14.04
CA ALA A 48 -9.17 1.45 13.61
C ALA A 48 -10.06 1.99 14.74
N LYS A 49 -10.96 2.93 14.41
CA LYS A 49 -11.95 3.50 15.34
C LYS A 49 -13.35 2.87 15.20
N GLY A 50 -13.44 1.81 14.40
CA GLY A 50 -14.68 1.10 14.08
C GLY A 50 -14.39 -0.12 13.21
N ASN A 51 -15.44 -0.78 12.75
CA ASN A 51 -15.37 -1.98 11.91
C ASN A 51 -15.42 -1.69 10.39
N VAL A 52 -15.71 -0.46 9.99
CA VAL A 52 -15.71 -0.02 8.60
C VAL A 52 -14.69 1.10 8.45
N PHE A 53 -13.83 0.98 7.44
CA PHE A 53 -12.82 1.99 7.13
C PHE A 53 -13.48 3.36 6.88
N ALA A 54 -12.97 4.40 7.53
CA ALA A 54 -13.33 5.79 7.27
C ALA A 54 -12.05 6.60 7.05
N LYS A 55 -11.99 7.34 5.93
CA LYS A 55 -10.80 8.14 5.57
C LYS A 55 -10.55 9.29 6.56
N GLU A 56 -11.60 9.73 7.24
CA GLU A 56 -11.61 10.82 8.22
C GLU A 56 -10.71 10.50 9.41
N TRP A 57 -10.50 9.22 9.74
CA TRP A 57 -9.60 8.81 10.83
C TRP A 57 -8.15 9.29 10.65
N PHE A 58 -7.73 9.58 9.41
CA PHE A 58 -6.41 10.10 9.07
C PHE A 58 -6.29 11.62 9.23
N GLN A 59 -7.43 12.31 9.42
CA GLN A 59 -7.51 13.77 9.53
C GLN A 59 -7.76 14.22 10.97
N ASP A 60 -8.12 13.28 11.85
CA ASP A 60 -8.40 13.57 13.26
C ASP A 60 -7.16 14.11 13.98
N ASP A 61 -7.37 15.13 14.81
CA ASP A 61 -6.32 15.66 15.67
C ASP A 61 -5.83 14.58 16.65
N GLY A 62 -4.52 14.38 16.72
CA GLY A 62 -3.88 13.29 17.47
C GLY A 62 -3.88 11.92 16.79
N ALA A 63 -4.31 11.77 15.54
CA ALA A 63 -4.18 10.52 14.81
C ALA A 63 -2.70 10.13 14.61
N ILE A 64 -2.30 8.96 15.13
CA ILE A 64 -0.97 8.39 14.89
C ILE A 64 -1.03 7.55 13.61
N VAL A 65 -0.72 8.19 12.48
CA VAL A 65 -0.60 7.52 11.18
C VAL A 65 0.80 6.94 11.04
N ARG A 66 0.87 5.63 10.82
CA ARG A 66 2.11 4.93 10.44
C ARG A 66 2.14 4.76 8.92
N ARG A 67 3.35 4.76 8.35
CA ARG A 67 3.58 4.70 6.91
C ARG A 67 4.75 3.77 6.59
N ARG A 68 4.64 3.02 5.49
CA ARG A 68 5.74 2.27 4.86
C ARG A 68 5.76 2.55 3.37
N ASN A 69 6.90 3.00 2.88
CA ASN A 69 7.18 3.12 1.45
C ASN A 69 7.88 1.85 0.97
N ILE A 70 7.40 1.29 -0.13
CA ILE A 70 7.97 0.12 -0.80
C ILE A 70 8.37 0.59 -2.20
N PRO A 71 9.68 0.72 -2.49
CA PRO A 71 10.12 1.15 -3.81
C PRO A 71 9.75 0.10 -4.86
N VAL A 72 9.34 0.55 -6.04
CA VAL A 72 9.15 -0.31 -7.20
C VAL A 72 10.49 -0.41 -7.93
N GLN A 73 10.89 -1.63 -8.27
CA GLN A 73 12.09 -1.89 -9.07
C GLN A 73 11.66 -2.54 -10.38
N TYR A 74 12.09 -1.95 -11.49
CA TYR A 74 11.88 -2.46 -12.83
C TYR A 74 13.14 -3.20 -13.26
N ASN A 75 13.02 -4.51 -13.47
CA ASN A 75 14.12 -5.30 -14.02
C ASN A 75 14.13 -5.11 -15.54
N THR A 76 15.19 -4.48 -16.04
CA THR A 76 15.47 -4.28 -17.47
C THR A 76 16.47 -5.31 -17.97
#